data_AF-A0A3S1BYN3-F1
#
_entry.id   AF-A0A3S1BYN3-F1
#
_cell.length_a   1.000
_cell.length_b   1.000
_cell.length_c   1.000
_cell.angle_alpha   90.00
_cell.angle_beta   90.00
_cell.angle_gamma   90.00
#
_symmetry.space_group_name_H-M   'P 1'
#
loop_
_entity.id
_entity.type
_entity.pdbx_description
1 polymer ?
#
loop_
_entity_poly.entity_id
_entity_poly.type
_entity_poly.pdbx_seq_one_letter_code
_entity_poly.pdbx_strand_id
1 'polypeptide(L)'
;MGELNPSLYEMLLQNFDGELDLYRVPEEDQHTLSVLDNLQRILNSRAGSLSHLPDYGLPDMGLTLQGLPAAAHGLMGTLVQTLLKYEPRLAALSIELLAQSRPGHLEYALHAQLKEGGRVTFGTTLAPAGKVLVRHLKRQNYLSQL
;
A
#
# COMPACT_ATOMS: atom_id res chain seq x y z
N MET A 1 -15.81 4.43 19.34
CA MET A 1 -14.43 4.38 18.82
C MET A 1 -14.19 2.95 18.44
N GLY A 2 -13.94 2.66 17.16
CA GLY A 2 -13.50 1.33 16.79
C GLY A 2 -12.09 1.12 17.30
N GLU A 3 -11.72 -0.14 17.49
CA GLU A 3 -10.39 -0.48 18.01
C GLU A 3 -9.34 -0.21 16.92
N LEU A 4 -8.29 0.56 17.25
CA LEU A 4 -7.15 0.86 16.38
C LEU A 4 -6.18 -0.34 16.29
N ASN A 5 -6.73 -1.54 16.12
CA ASN A 5 -5.93 -2.75 16.13
C ASN A 5 -5.21 -2.96 14.79
N PRO A 6 -4.01 -3.57 14.82
CA PRO A 6 -3.38 -4.13 13.63
C PRO A 6 -4.24 -5.28 13.06
N SER A 7 -3.94 -5.69 11.83
CA SER A 7 -4.63 -6.82 11.22
C SER A 7 -4.21 -8.14 11.88
N LEU A 8 -5.04 -9.18 11.72
CA LEU A 8 -4.73 -10.54 12.17
C LEU A 8 -3.35 -11.00 11.66
N TYR A 9 -2.92 -10.55 10.49
CA TYR A 9 -1.63 -10.90 9.91
C TYR A 9 -0.47 -10.51 10.83
N GLU A 10 -0.40 -9.23 11.24
CA GLU A 10 0.66 -8.74 12.14
C GLU A 10 0.50 -9.28 13.56
N MET A 11 -0.73 -9.54 14.02
CA MET A 11 -0.96 -10.19 15.33
C MET A 11 -0.40 -11.62 15.37
N LEU A 12 -0.54 -12.38 14.29
CA LEU A 12 -0.05 -13.75 14.20
C LEU A 12 1.47 -13.82 14.05
N LEU A 13 2.06 -12.90 13.29
CA LEU A 13 3.52 -12.85 13.09
C LEU A 13 4.26 -12.14 14.23
N GLN A 14 3.57 -11.32 15.02
CA GLN A 14 4.14 -10.45 16.06
C GLN A 14 5.18 -9.45 15.55
N ASN A 15 5.17 -9.17 14.24
CA ASN A 15 6.01 -8.16 13.60
C ASN A 15 5.29 -7.48 12.42
N PHE A 16 5.78 -6.29 12.08
CA PHE A 16 5.54 -5.64 10.80
C PHE A 16 6.64 -6.02 9.81
N ASP A 17 6.44 -5.68 8.54
CA ASP A 17 7.47 -5.85 7.51
C ASP A 17 8.79 -5.17 7.90
N GLY A 18 9.91 -5.82 7.59
CA GLY A 18 11.25 -5.43 8.06
C GLY A 18 11.59 -5.90 9.47
N GLU A 19 10.91 -6.94 9.99
CA GLU A 19 11.14 -7.52 11.32
C GLU A 19 10.93 -6.52 12.48
N LEU A 20 10.10 -5.51 12.26
CA LEU A 20 9.76 -4.53 13.29
C LEU A 20 8.77 -5.14 14.28
N ASP A 21 9.26 -5.49 15.47
CA ASP A 21 8.46 -6.06 16.57
C ASP A 21 7.19 -5.22 16.84
N LEU A 22 6.04 -5.90 16.84
CA LEU A 22 4.73 -5.31 17.07
C LEU A 22 4.68 -4.50 18.37
N TYR A 23 5.26 -5.04 19.46
CA TYR A 23 5.19 -4.47 20.80
C TYR A 23 6.11 -3.26 21.00
N ARG A 24 7.01 -2.97 20.05
CA ARG A 24 7.83 -1.75 20.05
C ARG A 24 7.11 -0.54 19.46
N VAL A 25 5.99 -0.76 18.78
CA VAL A 25 5.23 0.29 18.10
C VAL A 25 4.00 0.66 18.96
N PRO A 26 3.74 1.94 19.23
CA PRO A 26 2.49 2.40 19.87
C PRO A 26 1.26 2.02 19.04
N GLU A 27 0.12 1.72 19.69
CA GLU A 27 -1.11 1.26 19.03
C GLU A 27 -1.58 2.15 17.86
N GLU A 28 -1.50 3.47 18.02
CA GLU A 28 -1.85 4.44 16.97
C GLU A 28 -0.99 4.29 15.69
N ASP A 29 0.27 3.89 15.86
CA ASP A 29 1.21 3.66 14.79
C ASP A 29 1.07 2.25 14.24
N GLN A 30 0.75 1.26 15.09
CA GLN A 30 0.47 -0.11 14.66
C GLN A 30 -0.65 -0.17 13.64
N HIS A 31 -1.74 0.58 13.86
CA HIS A 31 -2.83 0.66 12.91
C HIS A 31 -2.36 1.17 11.53
N THR A 32 -1.60 2.27 11.52
CA THR A 32 -1.08 2.88 10.29
C THR A 32 -0.10 1.95 9.56
N LEU A 33 0.80 1.30 10.30
CA LEU A 33 1.80 0.39 9.74
C LEU A 33 1.17 -0.91 9.22
N SER A 34 0.13 -1.40 9.89
CA SER A 34 -0.65 -2.55 9.41
C SER A 34 -1.41 -2.24 8.11
N VAL A 35 -1.96 -1.04 7.98
CA VAL A 35 -2.54 -0.58 6.70
C VAL A 35 -1.45 -0.54 5.63
N LEU A 36 -0.30 0.07 5.92
CA LEU A 36 0.85 0.11 5.00
C LEU A 36 1.21 -1.28 4.49
N ASP A 37 1.38 -2.26 5.38
CA ASP A 37 1.75 -3.62 5.02
C ASP A 37 0.69 -4.32 4.18
N ASN A 38 -0.59 -4.11 4.49
CA ASN A 38 -1.65 -4.65 3.65
C ASN A 38 -1.64 -4.03 2.24
N LEU A 39 -1.47 -2.70 2.12
CA LEU A 39 -1.33 -2.04 0.83
C LEU A 39 -0.14 -2.61 0.04
N GLN A 40 1.01 -2.77 0.70
CA GLN A 40 2.21 -3.38 0.12
C GLN A 40 1.94 -4.80 -0.41
N ARG A 41 1.23 -5.64 0.36
CA ARG A 41 0.83 -7.01 -0.03
C ARG A 41 -0.12 -7.01 -1.23
N ILE A 42 -1.17 -6.20 -1.19
CA ILE A 42 -2.16 -6.11 -2.29
C ILE A 42 -1.46 -5.66 -3.57
N LEU A 43 -0.64 -4.60 -3.51
CA LEU A 43 0.00 -4.00 -4.67
C LEU A 43 1.07 -4.90 -5.32
N ASN A 44 1.62 -5.87 -4.59
CA ASN A 44 2.57 -6.85 -5.13
C ASN A 44 1.94 -8.21 -5.42
N SER A 45 0.62 -8.34 -5.24
CA SER A 45 -0.13 -9.52 -5.64
C SER A 45 -0.63 -9.38 -7.07
N ARG A 46 -0.69 -10.48 -7.81
CA ARG A 46 -1.20 -10.52 -9.19
C ARG A 46 -2.64 -11.00 -9.22
N ALA A 47 -3.53 -10.24 -9.86
CA ALA A 47 -4.89 -10.68 -10.14
C ALA A 47 -4.88 -12.01 -10.92
N GLY A 48 -5.73 -12.95 -10.51
CA GLY A 48 -5.83 -14.30 -11.05
C GLY A 48 -4.89 -15.31 -10.37
N SER A 49 -4.02 -14.90 -9.44
CA SER A 49 -3.15 -15.83 -8.70
C SER A 49 -3.89 -16.65 -7.63
N LEU A 50 -4.96 -16.10 -7.07
CA LEU A 50 -5.80 -16.77 -6.08
C LEU A 50 -7.09 -17.28 -6.75
N SER A 51 -7.28 -18.60 -6.80
CA SER A 51 -8.44 -19.21 -7.46
C SER A 51 -9.78 -18.79 -6.87
N HIS A 52 -9.84 -18.60 -5.55
CA HIS A 52 -11.04 -18.20 -4.82
C HIS A 52 -11.21 -16.68 -4.75
N LEU A 53 -10.23 -15.91 -5.23
CA LEU A 53 -10.25 -14.44 -5.21
C LEU A 53 -9.54 -13.89 -6.47
N PRO A 54 -10.11 -14.12 -7.67
CA PRO A 54 -9.44 -13.89 -8.94
C PRO A 54 -9.14 -12.41 -9.22
N ASP A 55 -9.78 -11.49 -8.52
CA ASP A 55 -9.59 -10.04 -8.62
C ASP A 55 -8.69 -9.46 -7.52
N TYR A 56 -8.09 -10.30 -6.67
CA TYR A 56 -7.13 -9.85 -5.67
C TYR A 56 -5.77 -9.50 -6.28
N GLY A 57 -5.31 -8.29 -6.00
CA GLY A 57 -4.06 -7.75 -6.51
C GLY A 57 -4.23 -6.92 -7.78
N LEU A 58 -3.13 -6.68 -8.46
CA LEU A 58 -3.09 -5.83 -9.66
C LEU A 58 -3.06 -6.67 -10.94
N PRO A 59 -3.65 -6.16 -12.04
CA PRO A 59 -3.43 -6.75 -13.36
C PRO A 59 -1.94 -6.67 -13.75
N ASP A 60 -1.54 -7.37 -14.81
CA ASP A 60 -0.14 -7.38 -15.25
C ASP A 60 0.35 -5.97 -15.63
N MET A 61 1.10 -5.33 -14.74
CA MET A 61 1.52 -3.94 -14.86
C MET A 61 2.64 -3.73 -15.90
N GLY A 62 3.38 -4.80 -16.25
CA GLY A 62 4.46 -4.73 -17.23
C GLY A 62 3.96 -4.40 -18.64
N LEU A 63 2.71 -4.72 -18.96
CA LEU A 63 2.04 -4.36 -20.20
C LEU A 63 1.43 -2.95 -20.13
N THR A 64 0.92 -2.55 -18.97
CA THR A 64 0.25 -1.26 -18.76
C THR A 64 1.22 -0.07 -18.79
N LEU A 65 2.47 -0.26 -18.36
CA LEU A 65 3.48 0.81 -18.32
C LEU A 65 4.11 1.14 -19.69
N GLN A 66 3.96 0.27 -20.70
CA GLN A 66 4.54 0.49 -22.04
C GLN A 66 3.81 1.59 -22.85
N GLY A 67 2.67 2.11 -22.37
CA GLY A 67 1.80 3.08 -23.06
C GLY A 67 1.53 4.40 -22.34
N LEU A 68 2.50 4.98 -21.63
CA LEU A 68 2.36 6.32 -21.00
C LEU A 68 2.11 7.40 -22.08
N PRO A 69 1.19 8.39 -21.89
CA PRO A 69 0.53 8.83 -20.66
C PRO A 69 -0.94 8.36 -20.46
N ALA A 70 -1.63 7.90 -21.51
CA ALA A 70 -3.06 7.58 -21.45
C ALA A 70 -3.37 6.41 -20.48
N ALA A 71 -2.45 5.46 -20.33
CA ALA A 71 -2.59 4.32 -19.43
C ALA A 71 -2.51 4.69 -17.93
N ALA A 72 -1.90 5.83 -17.58
CA ALA A 72 -1.70 6.21 -16.19
C ALA A 72 -3.03 6.46 -15.47
N HIS A 73 -3.98 7.13 -16.12
CA HIS A 73 -5.28 7.44 -15.50
C HIS A 73 -6.10 6.18 -15.24
N GLY A 74 -6.14 5.23 -16.19
CA GLY A 74 -6.80 3.94 -15.99
C GLY A 74 -6.16 3.13 -14.87
N LEU A 75 -4.82 3.12 -14.81
CA LEU A 75 -4.06 2.47 -13.75
C LEU A 75 -4.39 3.07 -12.38
N MET A 76 -4.48 4.40 -12.24
CA MET A 76 -4.88 5.04 -10.98
C MET A 76 -6.28 4.59 -10.55
N GLY A 77 -7.23 4.51 -11.48
CA GLY A 77 -8.58 4.03 -11.21
C GLY A 77 -8.60 2.60 -10.68
N THR A 78 -7.86 1.69 -11.33
CA THR A 78 -7.71 0.31 -10.87
C THR A 78 -7.07 0.23 -9.49
N LEU A 79 -5.98 0.97 -9.25
CA LEU A 79 -5.32 1.01 -7.94
C LEU A 79 -6.30 1.43 -6.84
N VAL A 80 -7.04 2.52 -7.04
CA VAL A 80 -8.00 3.01 -6.05
C VAL A 80 -9.10 1.97 -5.78
N GLN A 81 -9.68 1.39 -6.83
CA GLN A 81 -10.74 0.39 -6.70
C GLN A 81 -10.26 -0.86 -5.96
N THR A 82 -9.09 -1.40 -6.33
CA THR A 82 -8.52 -2.58 -5.68
C THR A 82 -8.20 -2.30 -4.21
N LEU A 83 -7.54 -1.18 -3.91
CA LEU A 83 -7.16 -0.86 -2.54
C LEU A 83 -8.37 -0.61 -1.64
N LEU A 84 -9.39 0.12 -2.10
CA LEU A 84 -10.63 0.32 -1.34
C LEU A 84 -11.41 -0.97 -1.12
N LYS A 85 -11.31 -1.94 -2.05
CA LYS A 85 -11.96 -3.24 -1.92
C LYS A 85 -11.28 -4.14 -0.88
N TYR A 86 -9.95 -4.15 -0.83
CA TYR A 86 -9.18 -5.12 -0.03
C TYR A 86 -8.50 -4.54 1.22
N GLU A 87 -8.59 -3.23 1.44
CA GLU A 87 -8.27 -2.61 2.73
C GLU A 87 -9.51 -1.93 3.32
N PRO A 88 -10.31 -2.66 4.12
CA PRO A 88 -11.59 -2.15 4.63
C PRO A 88 -11.43 -1.00 5.62
N ARG A 89 -10.22 -0.73 6.15
CA ARG A 89 -9.95 0.41 7.02
C ARG A 89 -9.85 1.74 6.26
N LEU A 90 -9.67 1.70 4.94
CA LEU A 90 -9.76 2.89 4.09
C LEU A 90 -11.22 3.34 3.96
N ALA A 91 -11.46 4.62 4.24
CA ALA A 91 -12.72 5.32 3.97
C ALA A 91 -12.73 5.95 2.58
N ALA A 92 -11.59 6.54 2.18
CA ALA A 92 -11.37 7.13 0.87
C ALA A 92 -9.89 7.06 0.51
N LEU A 93 -9.61 7.10 -0.79
CA LEU A 93 -8.25 7.06 -1.32
C LEU A 93 -8.19 7.91 -2.60
N SER A 94 -7.21 8.80 -2.68
CA SER A 94 -6.83 9.48 -3.92
C SER A 94 -5.34 9.26 -4.20
N ILE A 95 -4.97 9.39 -5.47
CA ILE A 95 -3.58 9.21 -5.92
C ILE A 95 -3.10 10.48 -6.59
N GLU A 96 -1.95 10.98 -6.14
CA GLU A 96 -1.21 12.06 -6.78
C GLU A 96 -0.01 11.47 -7.53
N LEU A 97 0.07 11.69 -8.84
CA LEU A 97 1.25 11.34 -9.63
C LEU A 97 2.37 12.32 -9.31
N LEU A 98 3.54 11.80 -8.93
CA LEU A 98 4.71 12.59 -8.59
C LEU A 98 5.69 12.65 -9.77
N ALA A 99 6.57 13.65 -9.74
CA ALA A 99 7.66 13.74 -10.71
C ALA A 99 8.53 12.47 -10.64
N GLN A 100 8.82 11.90 -11.80
CA GLN A 100 9.66 10.70 -11.87
C GLN A 100 11.08 11.03 -11.39
N SER A 101 11.55 10.29 -10.39
CA SER A 101 12.91 10.42 -9.85
C SER A 101 13.92 9.61 -10.66
N ARG A 102 13.48 8.53 -11.31
CA ARG A 102 14.30 7.56 -12.05
C ARG A 102 13.57 7.10 -13.32
N PRO A 103 14.29 6.89 -14.43
CA PRO A 103 13.68 6.38 -15.67
C PRO A 103 12.94 5.06 -15.44
N GLY A 104 11.76 4.92 -16.05
CA GLY A 104 10.93 3.72 -15.99
C GLY A 104 10.25 3.46 -14.64
N HIS A 105 10.44 4.32 -13.65
CA HIS A 105 9.73 4.23 -12.37
C HIS A 105 8.52 5.15 -12.39
N LEU A 106 7.41 4.66 -11.83
CA LEU A 106 6.23 5.48 -11.57
C LEU A 106 6.20 5.83 -10.08
N GLU A 107 6.28 7.13 -9.77
CA GLU A 107 6.22 7.65 -8.41
C GLU A 107 4.83 8.23 -8.18
N TYR A 108 4.20 7.87 -7.07
CA TYR A 108 2.89 8.41 -6.70
C TYR A 108 2.69 8.45 -5.18
N ALA A 109 1.87 9.38 -4.72
CA ALA A 109 1.43 9.46 -3.34
C ALA A 109 0.01 8.92 -3.19
N LEU A 110 -0.21 8.09 -2.19
CA LEU A 110 -1.52 7.60 -1.78
C LEU A 110 -2.04 8.47 -0.62
N HIS A 111 -3.06 9.29 -0.87
CA HIS A 111 -3.73 10.05 0.18
C HIS A 111 -4.93 9.25 0.69
N ALA A 112 -4.73 8.58 1.82
CA ALA A 112 -5.72 7.75 2.47
C ALA A 112 -6.47 8.54 3.55
N GLN A 113 -7.79 8.38 3.58
CA GLN A 113 -8.61 8.69 4.74
C GLN A 113 -8.98 7.38 5.43
N LEU A 114 -8.73 7.27 6.73
CA LEU A 114 -9.06 6.07 7.50
C LEU A 114 -10.47 6.19 8.10
N LYS A 115 -11.18 5.06 8.25
CA LYS A 115 -12.53 5.02 8.81
C LYS A 115 -12.60 5.45 10.28
N GLU A 116 -11.57 5.15 11.06
CA GLU A 116 -11.43 5.60 12.46
C GLU A 116 -11.09 7.10 12.58
N GLY A 117 -10.98 7.80 11.46
CA GLY A 117 -10.52 9.17 11.39
C GLY A 117 -9.02 9.27 11.09
N GLY A 118 -8.60 10.48 10.71
CA GLY A 118 -7.22 10.74 10.30
C GLY A 118 -6.97 10.61 8.80
N ARG A 119 -5.94 11.32 8.35
CA ARG A 119 -5.43 11.27 6.98
C ARG A 119 -3.99 10.79 7.03
N VAL A 120 -3.66 9.88 6.14
CA VAL A 120 -2.31 9.31 6.03
C VAL A 120 -1.88 9.42 4.58
N THR A 121 -0.62 9.82 4.36
CA THR A 121 -0.03 9.85 3.03
C THR A 121 1.06 8.80 2.95
N PHE A 122 0.93 7.85 2.02
CA PHE A 122 1.97 6.88 1.74
C PHE A 122 2.70 7.25 0.45
N GLY A 123 4.04 7.24 0.50
CA GLY A 123 4.85 7.39 -0.70
C GLY A 123 5.02 6.05 -1.39
N THR A 124 4.86 6.00 -2.71
CA THR A 124 4.94 4.73 -3.44
C THR A 124 5.78 4.85 -4.70
N THR A 125 6.47 3.76 -5.01
CA THR A 125 7.28 3.61 -6.22
C THR A 125 6.95 2.28 -6.88
N LEU A 126 6.59 2.32 -8.16
CA LEU A 126 6.45 1.14 -9.01
C LEU A 126 7.67 1.04 -9.92
N ALA A 127 8.43 -0.05 -9.77
CA ALA A 127 9.59 -0.35 -10.58
C ALA A 127 9.19 -0.91 -11.97
N PRO A 128 10.06 -0.81 -12.99
CA PRO A 128 9.79 -1.36 -14.33
C PRO A 128 9.41 -2.85 -14.33
N ALA A 129 9.96 -3.62 -13.39
CA ALA A 129 9.68 -5.05 -13.23
C ALA A 129 8.32 -5.36 -12.56
N GLY A 130 7.48 -4.34 -12.27
CA GLY A 130 6.17 -4.52 -11.66
C GLY A 130 6.18 -4.53 -10.12
N LYS A 131 7.36 -4.50 -9.48
CA LYS A 131 7.46 -4.47 -8.01
C LYS A 131 7.06 -3.09 -7.48
N VAL A 132 6.14 -3.08 -6.51
CA VAL A 132 5.71 -1.85 -5.84
C VAL A 132 6.37 -1.76 -4.46
N LEU A 133 6.80 -0.57 -4.08
CA LEU A 133 7.28 -0.26 -2.73
C LEU A 133 6.44 0.88 -2.14
N VAL A 134 5.82 0.64 -0.99
CA VAL A 134 5.02 1.58 -0.21
C VAL A 134 5.83 2.00 1.02
N ARG A 135 5.86 3.29 1.32
CA ARG A 135 6.68 3.88 2.39
C ARG A 135 5.87 4.85 3.22
N HIS A 136 6.20 4.90 4.50
CA HIS A 136 5.69 5.88 5.45
C HIS A 136 6.80 6.30 6.41
N LEU A 137 6.82 7.57 6.82
CA LEU A 137 7.86 8.12 7.69
C LEU A 137 7.93 7.40 9.04
N LYS A 138 6.78 7.02 9.62
CA LYS A 138 6.73 6.25 10.88
C LYS A 138 7.59 4.98 10.80
N ARG A 139 7.46 4.17 9.73
CA ARG A 139 8.28 2.96 9.55
C ARG A 139 9.78 3.28 9.52
N GLN A 140 10.17 4.30 8.77
CA GLN A 140 11.58 4.69 8.65
C GLN A 140 12.17 5.12 9.99
N ASN A 141 11.38 5.81 10.81
CA ASN A 141 11.80 6.25 12.13
C ASN A 141 12.01 5.08 13.11
N TYR A 142 11.19 4.03 13.03
CA TYR A 142 11.36 2.85 13.88
C TYR A 142 12.53 1.98 13.43
N LEU A 143 12.64 1.71 12.12
CA LEU A 143 13.72 0.88 11.59
C LEU A 143 15.10 1.51 11.73
N SER A 144 15.22 2.84 11.82
CA SER A 144 16.50 3.50 12.06
C SER A 144 16.99 3.40 13.51
N GLN A 145 16.14 2.91 14.43
CA GLN A 145 16.44 2.74 15.85
C GLN A 145 16.71 1.27 16.23
N LEU A 146 16.59 0.35 15.27
CA LEU A 146 16.94 -1.07 15.43
C LEU A 146 18.44 -1.27 15.22
#